data_AF-A0A8D0DUI5-F1
#
_entry.id   AF-A0A8D0DUI5-F1
#
_cell.length_a   1.000
_cell.length_b   1.000
_cell.length_c   1.000
_cell.angle_alpha   90.00
_cell.angle_beta   90.00
_cell.angle_gamma   90.00
#
_symmetry.space_group_name_H-M   'P 1'
#
loop_
_entity.id
_entity.type
_entity.pdbx_description
1 polymer ?
#
loop_
_entity_poly.entity_id
_entity_poly.type
_entity_poly.pdbx_seq_one_letter_code
_entity_poly.pdbx_strand_id
1 'polypeptide(L)'
;MTKVCSNKPKCVPHIFIYVAELNALQNDLGHYGLVILGFPSNQFGKQEPGENSEILPGLKYVRPGQGYVPNFQIFQKGDVNGHNEQRVYTFLKVCPSPSNPASYLTHFGDPKKLFWEPLKIHDIKWNFEKFLVGPDGKPVMRWFPRTSVASVKRDILRLCCPRILYWTSTNPKLL
;
A
#
# COMPACT_ATOMS: atom_id res chain seq x y z
N MET A 1 21.92 23.89 -1.85
CA MET A 1 20.64 24.32 -2.45
C MET A 1 19.73 23.10 -2.55
N THR A 2 19.16 22.68 -1.43
CA THR A 2 18.31 21.48 -1.35
C THR A 2 16.89 21.93 -1.66
N LYS A 3 16.36 21.57 -2.84
CA LYS A 3 14.98 21.83 -3.21
C LYS A 3 14.07 20.81 -2.51
N VAL A 4 14.13 20.78 -1.17
CA VAL A 4 13.16 20.09 -0.32
C VAL A 4 11.82 20.74 -0.62
N CYS A 5 10.81 19.95 -0.96
CA CYS A 5 9.45 20.40 -1.26
C CYS A 5 8.97 21.48 -0.27
N SER A 6 9.22 22.74 -0.60
CA SER A 6 8.76 23.89 0.18
C SER A 6 7.25 23.92 0.04
N ASN A 7 6.54 23.63 1.13
CA ASN A 7 5.16 24.08 1.41
C ASN A 7 4.27 24.37 0.19
N LYS A 8 4.22 23.46 -0.79
CA LYS A 8 3.26 23.55 -1.89
C LYS A 8 2.01 22.77 -1.47
N PRO A 9 0.80 23.28 -1.75
CA PRO A 9 -0.48 22.60 -1.47
C PRO A 9 -0.70 21.31 -2.29
N LYS A 10 0.36 20.77 -2.92
CA LYS A 10 0.33 19.59 -3.79
C LYS A 10 0.68 18.28 -3.07
N CYS A 11 1.18 18.34 -1.84
CA CYS A 11 1.44 17.14 -1.03
C CYS A 11 0.17 16.76 -0.28
N VAL A 12 -0.54 15.74 -0.78
CA VAL A 12 -1.79 15.20 -0.20
C VAL A 12 -1.61 15.00 1.31
N PRO A 13 -2.52 15.48 2.17
CA PRO A 13 -2.44 15.34 3.63
C PRO A 13 -2.41 13.88 4.13
N HIS A 14 -2.60 12.91 3.24
CA HIS A 14 -2.75 11.49 3.57
C HIS A 14 -1.46 10.67 3.65
N ILE A 15 -0.31 11.11 3.08
CA ILE A 15 0.95 10.31 3.10
C ILE A 15 1.39 9.99 4.54
N PHE A 16 1.30 10.99 5.43
CA PHE A 16 1.67 10.85 6.85
C PHE A 16 0.86 9.75 7.54
N ILE A 17 -0.46 9.79 7.36
CA ILE A 17 -1.39 8.86 7.99
C ILE A 17 -1.07 7.42 7.57
N TYR A 18 -0.84 7.19 6.28
CA TYR A 18 -0.62 5.83 5.78
C TYR A 18 0.68 5.20 6.30
N VAL A 19 1.81 5.90 6.29
CA VAL A 19 3.07 5.28 6.74
C VAL A 19 3.05 4.97 8.24
N ALA A 20 2.49 5.87 9.05
CA ALA A 20 2.34 5.63 10.49
C ALA A 20 1.37 4.46 10.80
N GLU A 21 0.24 4.39 10.09
CA GLU A 21 -0.70 3.28 10.21
C GLU A 21 -0.08 1.94 9.76
N LEU A 22 0.79 1.93 8.75
CA LEU A 22 1.52 0.74 8.33
C LEU A 22 2.55 0.30 9.39
N ASN A 23 3.23 1.24 10.05
CA ASN A 23 4.10 0.91 11.19
C ASN A 23 3.30 0.20 12.30
N ALA A 24 2.12 0.72 12.64
CA ALA A 24 1.23 0.09 13.61
C ALA A 24 0.79 -1.31 13.15
N LEU A 25 0.42 -1.48 11.88
CA LEU A 25 0.05 -2.77 11.31
C LEU A 25 1.20 -3.80 11.40
N GLN A 26 2.43 -3.38 11.09
CA GLN A 26 3.63 -4.24 11.20
C GLN A 26 3.89 -4.67 12.64
N ASN A 27 3.71 -3.77 13.62
CA ASN A 27 3.83 -4.11 15.04
C ASN A 27 2.73 -5.09 15.47
N ASP A 28 1.49 -4.83 15.04
CA ASP A 28 0.32 -5.59 15.47
C ASP A 28 0.26 -7.01 14.88
N LEU A 29 0.72 -7.18 13.64
CA LEU A 29 0.61 -8.45 12.92
C LEU A 29 1.95 -9.11 12.57
N GLY A 30 3.07 -8.47 12.90
CA GLY A 30 4.41 -8.98 12.61
C GLY A 30 4.67 -10.36 13.23
N HIS A 31 4.23 -10.57 14.47
CA HIS A 31 4.36 -11.86 15.16
C HIS A 31 3.43 -12.95 14.61
N TYR A 32 2.41 -12.58 13.82
CA TYR A 32 1.58 -13.53 13.06
C TYR A 32 2.17 -13.80 11.66
N GLY A 33 3.39 -13.35 11.37
CA GLY A 33 4.09 -13.58 10.10
C GLY A 33 3.82 -12.54 9.03
N LEU A 34 3.14 -11.43 9.34
CA LEU A 34 3.01 -10.32 8.40
C LEU A 34 4.34 -9.59 8.22
N VAL A 35 4.74 -9.40 6.97
CA VAL A 35 5.88 -8.55 6.61
C VAL A 35 5.43 -7.48 5.63
N ILE A 36 5.63 -6.21 5.99
CA ILE A 36 5.35 -5.06 5.14
C ILE A 36 6.62 -4.71 4.34
N LEU A 37 6.43 -4.43 3.06
CA LEU A 37 7.48 -4.05 2.13
C LEU A 37 7.06 -2.75 1.42
N GLY A 38 7.88 -1.70 1.53
CA GLY A 38 7.62 -0.41 0.92
C GLY A 38 8.44 -0.21 -0.36
N PHE A 39 7.77 0.14 -1.47
CA PHE A 39 8.40 0.43 -2.76
C PHE A 39 8.13 1.90 -3.15
N PRO A 40 9.08 2.82 -2.93
CA PRO A 40 8.93 4.21 -3.33
C PRO A 40 8.77 4.34 -4.85
N SER A 41 7.91 5.26 -5.30
CA SER A 41 7.73 5.53 -6.72
C SER A 41 7.34 6.98 -6.96
N ASN A 42 7.85 7.56 -8.05
CA ASN A 42 7.59 8.96 -8.41
C ASN A 42 6.58 9.11 -9.56
N GLN A 43 5.97 8.02 -10.02
CA GLN A 43 5.09 7.99 -11.21
C GLN A 43 3.73 8.69 -11.00
N PHE A 44 3.35 8.97 -9.75
CA PHE A 44 2.05 9.52 -9.38
C PHE A 44 2.21 10.95 -8.84
N GLY A 45 1.87 11.94 -9.67
CA GLY A 45 1.91 13.35 -9.29
C GLY A 45 3.30 13.89 -8.90
N LYS A 46 4.37 13.15 -9.20
CA LYS A 46 5.76 13.42 -8.77
C LYS A 46 5.90 13.64 -7.26
N GLN A 47 5.26 12.78 -6.47
CA GLN A 47 5.20 12.91 -5.01
C GLN A 47 6.42 12.35 -4.27
N GLU A 48 7.31 11.63 -4.96
CA GLU A 48 8.55 11.07 -4.40
C GLU A 48 9.79 11.57 -5.19
N PRO A 49 10.05 12.89 -5.19
CA PRO A 49 11.10 13.48 -6.01
C PRO A 49 12.51 13.19 -5.51
N GLY A 50 12.68 12.87 -4.22
CA GLY A 50 13.98 12.68 -3.59
C GLY A 50 14.70 11.41 -4.07
N GLU A 51 16.02 11.43 -4.06
CA GLU A 51 16.85 10.27 -4.38
C GLU A 51 16.77 9.20 -3.30
N ASN A 52 17.22 7.97 -3.60
CA ASN A 52 17.15 6.84 -2.65
C ASN A 52 17.75 7.16 -1.27
N SER A 53 18.84 7.95 -1.24
CA SER A 53 19.50 8.40 -0.02
C SER A 53 18.71 9.46 0.77
N GLU A 54 17.74 10.12 0.14
CA GLU A 54 16.94 11.21 0.72
C GLU A 54 15.58 10.74 1.26
N ILE A 55 15.12 9.54 0.89
CA ILE A 55 13.79 9.03 1.27
C ILE A 55 13.66 8.88 2.79
N LEU A 56 14.58 8.15 3.44
CA LEU A 56 14.54 7.97 4.90
C LEU A 56 14.74 9.29 5.67
N PRO A 57 15.70 10.16 5.30
CA PRO A 57 15.77 11.51 5.86
C PRO A 57 14.48 12.31 5.67
N GLY A 58 13.82 12.21 4.50
CA GLY A 58 12.54 12.87 4.22
C GLY A 58 11.45 12.43 5.19
N LEU A 59 11.33 11.12 5.42
CA LEU A 59 10.40 10.56 6.40
C LEU A 59 10.72 11.00 7.83
N LYS A 60 12.00 11.02 8.20
CA LYS A 60 12.46 11.32 9.56
C LYS A 60 12.37 12.79 9.94
N TYR A 61 12.66 13.69 9.00
CA TYR A 61 12.84 15.12 9.29
C TYR A 61 11.80 16.03 8.63
N VAL A 62 11.11 15.59 7.58
CA VAL A 62 10.21 16.46 6.80
C VAL A 62 8.75 16.04 6.92
N ARG A 63 8.42 14.83 6.48
CA ARG A 63 7.06 14.29 6.53
C ARG A 63 7.12 12.77 6.45
N PRO A 64 6.76 12.02 7.50
CA PRO A 64 6.14 12.46 8.76
C PRO A 64 6.90 13.49 9.60
N GLY A 65 8.23 13.47 9.58
CA GLY A 65 9.03 14.28 10.49
C GLY A 65 9.05 13.69 11.90
N GLN A 66 9.42 14.51 12.89
CA GLN A 66 9.40 14.15 14.31
C GLN A 66 10.22 12.89 14.67
N GLY A 67 11.30 12.63 13.92
CA GLY A 67 12.15 11.47 14.16
C GLY A 67 11.53 10.14 13.72
N TYR A 68 10.45 10.17 12.92
CA TYR A 68 9.80 8.97 12.41
C TYR A 68 10.78 8.06 11.66
N VAL A 69 10.73 6.76 11.96
CA VAL A 69 11.48 5.73 11.24
C VAL A 69 10.51 4.58 10.93
N PRO A 70 10.41 4.14 9.66
CA PRO A 70 9.60 2.98 9.33
C PRO A 70 10.17 1.72 10.01
N ASN A 71 9.30 0.88 10.58
CA ASN A 71 9.69 -0.41 11.18
C ASN A 71 9.60 -1.58 10.19
N PHE A 72 9.56 -1.26 8.90
CA PHE A 72 9.44 -2.20 7.79
C PHE A 72 10.43 -1.84 6.67
N GLN A 73 10.75 -2.81 5.82
CA GLN A 73 11.76 -2.63 4.79
C GLN A 73 11.27 -1.66 3.70
N ILE A 74 12.09 -0.66 3.38
CA ILE A 74 11.93 0.21 2.21
C ILE A 74 12.95 -0.20 1.16
N PHE A 75 12.50 -0.42 -0.08
CA PHE A 75 13.34 -0.74 -1.22
C PHE A 75 13.78 0.51 -1.98
N GLN A 76 14.64 0.32 -2.97
CA GLN A 76 15.01 1.39 -3.91
C GLN A 76 13.77 1.89 -4.66
N LYS A 77 13.75 3.19 -4.91
CA LYS A 77 12.74 3.86 -5.75
C LYS A 77 12.79 3.30 -7.16
N GLY A 78 11.62 3.06 -7.74
CA GLY A 78 11.52 2.60 -9.11
C GLY A 78 10.11 2.73 -9.67
N ASP A 79 9.99 2.32 -10.94
CA ASP A 79 8.72 2.33 -11.65
C ASP A 79 7.87 1.12 -11.27
N VAL A 80 6.57 1.32 -11.23
CA VAL A 80 5.56 0.31 -10.89
C VAL A 80 4.58 0.06 -12.04
N ASN A 81 4.57 0.96 -13.02
CA ASN A 81 3.83 0.88 -14.27
C ASN A 81 4.72 1.22 -15.47
N GLY A 82 4.26 0.87 -16.67
CA GLY A 82 4.91 1.21 -17.94
C GLY A 82 6.06 0.26 -18.32
N HIS A 83 6.84 0.65 -19.34
CA HIS A 83 7.90 -0.19 -19.90
C HIS A 83 8.99 -0.60 -18.89
N ASN A 84 9.29 0.28 -17.93
CA ASN A 84 10.38 0.10 -16.98
C ASN A 84 9.90 -0.41 -15.61
N GLU A 85 8.64 -0.87 -15.51
CA GLU A 85 8.11 -1.34 -14.24
C GLU A 85 8.94 -2.49 -13.65
N GLN A 86 9.11 -2.46 -12.34
CA GLN A 86 9.79 -3.55 -11.63
C GLN A 86 9.00 -4.85 -11.78
N ARG A 87 9.70 -5.96 -12.06
CA ARG A 87 9.09 -7.27 -12.31
C ARG A 87 8.17 -7.75 -11.18
N VAL A 88 8.45 -7.36 -9.93
CA VAL A 88 7.57 -7.64 -8.79
C VAL A 88 6.17 -7.06 -9.01
N TYR A 89 6.05 -5.85 -9.56
CA TYR A 89 4.76 -5.25 -9.86
C TYR A 89 4.10 -5.84 -11.09
N THR A 90 4.85 -6.26 -12.10
CA THR A 90 4.30 -7.07 -13.20
C THR A 90 3.60 -8.32 -12.65
N PHE A 91 4.25 -9.01 -11.71
CA PHE A 91 3.69 -10.19 -11.03
C PHE A 91 2.46 -9.84 -10.17
N LEU A 92 2.56 -8.81 -9.32
CA LEU A 92 1.47 -8.43 -8.41
C LEU A 92 0.23 -7.94 -9.15
N LYS A 93 0.38 -7.24 -10.28
CA LYS A 93 -0.73 -6.71 -11.09
C LYS A 93 -1.56 -7.79 -11.80
N VAL A 94 -1.11 -9.04 -11.81
CA VAL A 94 -1.92 -10.20 -12.21
C VAL A 94 -3.10 -10.41 -11.26
N CYS A 95 -2.96 -10.01 -9.99
CA CYS A 95 -4.09 -9.96 -9.06
C CYS A 95 -5.12 -8.93 -9.57
N PRO A 96 -6.34 -9.38 -9.94
CA PRO A 96 -7.35 -8.48 -10.48
C PRO A 96 -7.67 -7.38 -9.46
N SER A 97 -8.00 -6.20 -9.99
CA SER A 97 -8.39 -5.06 -9.16
C SER A 97 -9.55 -5.47 -8.24
N PRO A 98 -9.54 -5.07 -6.95
CA PRO A 98 -10.66 -5.36 -6.06
C PRO A 98 -11.97 -4.92 -6.71
N SER A 99 -12.98 -5.77 -6.63
CA SER A 99 -14.28 -5.61 -7.29
C SER A 99 -14.87 -4.23 -7.03
N ASN A 100 -14.76 -3.33 -8.02
CA ASN A 100 -15.57 -2.14 -8.19
C ASN A 100 -15.84 -2.01 -9.70
N PRO A 101 -16.99 -1.45 -10.13
CA PRO A 101 -17.59 -1.69 -11.43
C PRO A 101 -16.72 -1.19 -12.58
N ALA A 102 -17.07 -1.57 -13.81
CA ALA A 102 -16.38 -1.27 -15.07
C ALA A 102 -15.84 0.17 -15.23
N SER A 103 -16.37 1.16 -14.48
CA SER A 103 -15.84 2.52 -14.40
C SER A 103 -14.41 2.60 -13.83
N TYR A 104 -13.98 1.69 -12.95
CA TYR A 104 -12.64 1.71 -12.37
C TYR A 104 -11.55 1.18 -13.32
N LEU A 105 -11.95 0.36 -14.31
CA LEU A 105 -11.04 -0.10 -15.37
C LEU A 105 -10.70 1.05 -16.34
N THR A 106 -11.53 2.09 -16.41
CA THR A 106 -11.42 3.20 -17.37
C THR A 106 -11.09 4.56 -16.71
N HIS A 107 -11.35 4.76 -15.41
CA HIS A 107 -10.99 5.98 -14.69
C HIS A 107 -9.59 5.89 -14.07
N PHE A 108 -8.59 6.17 -14.89
CA PHE A 108 -7.37 6.78 -14.39
C PHE A 108 -7.70 8.18 -13.86
N GLY A 109 -6.97 8.66 -12.83
CA GLY A 109 -7.10 10.06 -12.39
C GLY A 109 -6.71 11.03 -13.51
N ASP A 110 -6.51 12.32 -13.19
CA ASP A 110 -6.00 13.30 -14.16
C ASP A 110 -4.76 12.75 -14.89
N PRO A 111 -4.84 12.47 -16.22
CA PRO A 111 -3.75 11.84 -16.96
C PRO A 111 -2.46 12.67 -16.91
N LYS A 112 -2.56 13.99 -16.71
CA LYS A 112 -1.40 14.88 -16.58
C LYS A 112 -0.59 14.63 -15.30
N LYS A 113 -1.11 13.83 -14.37
CA LYS A 113 -0.45 13.43 -13.13
C LYS A 113 0.12 12.02 -13.19
N LEU A 114 0.00 11.33 -14.33
CA LEU A 114 0.46 9.97 -14.55
C LEU A 114 1.68 10.02 -15.45
N PHE A 115 2.82 9.53 -14.95
CA PHE A 115 4.12 9.67 -15.61
C PHE A 115 4.67 8.31 -16.04
N TRP A 116 3.93 7.60 -16.91
CA TRP A 116 4.39 6.34 -17.52
C TRP A 116 3.65 6.04 -18.83
N GLU A 117 4.25 5.18 -19.65
CA GLU A 117 3.64 4.62 -20.86
C GLU A 117 4.08 3.15 -21.04
N PRO A 118 3.24 2.30 -21.67
CA PRO A 118 1.84 2.55 -22.02
C PRO A 118 0.92 2.43 -20.79
N LEU A 119 -0.28 3.00 -20.88
CA LEU A 119 -1.34 2.78 -19.89
C LEU A 119 -1.99 1.41 -20.09
N LYS A 120 -2.11 0.62 -19.02
CA LYS A 120 -2.74 -0.71 -19.02
C LYS A 120 -3.84 -0.80 -17.98
N ILE A 121 -4.91 -1.55 -18.27
CA ILE A 121 -6.07 -1.71 -17.38
C ILE A 121 -5.67 -2.09 -15.94
N HIS A 122 -4.67 -2.95 -15.78
CA HIS A 122 -4.21 -3.45 -14.47
C HIS A 122 -3.19 -2.57 -13.76
N ASP A 123 -2.79 -1.44 -14.35
CA ASP A 123 -1.84 -0.51 -13.75
C ASP A 123 -2.30 -0.03 -12.38
N ILE A 124 -1.31 0.19 -11.51
CA ILE A 124 -1.51 0.84 -10.21
C ILE A 124 -2.05 2.23 -10.45
N LYS A 125 -3.09 2.61 -9.72
CA LYS A 125 -3.83 3.84 -9.96
C LYS A 125 -3.25 5.04 -9.23
N TRP A 126 -2.67 4.83 -8.05
CA TRP A 126 -2.08 5.89 -7.25
C TRP A 126 -1.14 5.36 -6.16
N ASN A 127 -0.45 6.27 -5.46
CA ASN A 127 0.33 5.97 -4.26
C ASN A 127 -0.53 5.24 -3.19
N PHE A 128 0.10 4.32 -2.47
CA PHE A 128 -0.53 3.47 -1.43
C PHE A 128 -1.58 2.47 -1.92
N GLU A 129 -1.54 2.06 -3.17
CA GLU A 129 -2.17 0.80 -3.55
C GLU A 129 -1.46 -0.38 -2.88
N LYS A 130 -2.21 -1.40 -2.45
CA LYS A 130 -1.70 -2.43 -1.51
C LYS A 130 -1.98 -3.81 -2.08
N PHE A 131 -1.05 -4.73 -1.88
CA PHE A 131 -1.19 -6.13 -2.27
C PHE A 131 -0.90 -7.02 -1.07
N LEU A 132 -1.67 -8.09 -0.92
CA LEU A 132 -1.39 -9.19 0.00
C LEU A 132 -0.86 -10.35 -0.81
N VAL A 133 0.28 -10.89 -0.37
CA VAL A 133 0.87 -12.10 -0.91
C VAL A 133 0.80 -13.17 0.17
N GLY A 134 0.33 -14.36 -0.19
CA GLY A 134 0.24 -15.50 0.71
C GLY A 134 1.62 -16.07 1.03
N PRO A 135 1.72 -16.94 2.06
CA PRO A 135 2.97 -17.61 2.41
C PRO A 135 3.48 -18.54 1.29
N ASP A 136 2.62 -18.92 0.34
CA ASP A 136 2.97 -19.67 -0.87
C ASP A 136 3.51 -18.78 -2.00
N GLY A 137 3.70 -17.48 -1.73
CA GLY A 137 4.21 -16.50 -2.68
C GLY A 137 3.17 -16.00 -3.69
N LYS A 138 1.89 -16.41 -3.59
CA LYS A 138 0.86 -16.00 -4.56
C LYS A 138 0.11 -14.75 -4.11
N PRO A 139 -0.20 -13.81 -5.00
CA PRO A 139 -1.07 -12.67 -4.67
C PRO A 139 -2.47 -13.15 -4.28
N VAL A 140 -2.93 -12.74 -3.10
CA VAL A 140 -4.23 -13.14 -2.53
C VAL A 140 -5.26 -12.03 -2.67
N MET A 141 -4.86 -10.78 -2.42
CA MET A 141 -5.77 -9.65 -2.39
C MET A 141 -5.06 -8.36 -2.81
N ARG A 142 -5.83 -7.42 -3.35
CA ARG A 142 -5.37 -6.09 -3.75
C ARG A 142 -6.35 -5.07 -3.20
N TRP A 143 -5.88 -3.96 -2.65
CA TRP A 143 -6.72 -2.88 -2.12
C TRP A 143 -6.41 -1.54 -2.78
N PHE A 144 -7.47 -0.75 -2.96
CA PHE A 144 -7.35 0.59 -3.53
C PHE A 144 -6.51 1.54 -2.66
N PRO A 145 -5.92 2.57 -3.27
CA PRO A 145 -5.16 3.62 -2.56
C PRO A 145 -5.87 4.17 -1.32
N ARG A 146 -7.18 4.43 -1.44
CA ARG A 146 -8.02 5.03 -0.39
C ARG A 146 -8.56 4.03 0.64
N THR A 147 -8.32 2.73 0.48
CA THR A 147 -8.72 1.75 1.50
C THR A 147 -7.89 1.97 2.76
N SER A 148 -8.58 2.19 3.88
CA SER A 148 -7.95 2.43 5.18
C SER A 148 -7.16 1.22 5.66
N VAL A 149 -6.06 1.45 6.39
CA VAL A 149 -5.23 0.36 6.94
C VAL A 149 -6.02 -0.49 7.94
N ALA A 150 -6.98 0.09 8.66
CA ALA A 150 -7.90 -0.66 9.52
C ALA A 150 -8.75 -1.69 8.75
N SER A 151 -9.20 -1.35 7.54
CA SER A 151 -9.94 -2.30 6.68
C SER A 151 -9.02 -3.39 6.16
N VAL A 152 -7.80 -3.03 5.74
CA VAL A 152 -6.76 -3.99 5.33
C VAL A 152 -6.45 -4.97 6.45
N LYS A 153 -6.26 -4.49 7.68
CA LYS A 153 -6.04 -5.32 8.87
C LYS A 153 -7.18 -6.31 9.08
N ARG A 154 -8.43 -5.84 8.99
CA ARG A 154 -9.63 -6.68 9.14
C ARG A 154 -9.67 -7.79 8.08
N ASP A 155 -9.35 -7.46 6.84
CA ASP A 155 -9.35 -8.42 5.73
C ASP A 155 -8.23 -9.46 5.87
N ILE A 156 -7.01 -9.03 6.25
CA ILE A 156 -5.90 -9.94 6.56
C ILE A 156 -6.30 -10.93 7.66
N LEU A 157 -6.85 -10.43 8.77
CA LEU A 157 -7.29 -11.29 9.88
C LEU A 157 -8.38 -12.29 9.46
N ARG A 158 -9.30 -11.88 8.59
CA ARG A 158 -10.34 -12.77 8.04
C ARG A 158 -9.76 -13.86 7.14
N LEU A 159 -8.72 -13.57 6.37
CA LEU A 159 -8.07 -14.52 5.48
C LEU A 159 -7.16 -15.50 6.24
N CYS A 160 -6.45 -15.01 7.27
CA CYS A 160 -5.54 -15.82 8.09
C CYS A 160 -6.28 -16.71 9.11
N CYS A 161 -7.51 -16.36 9.49
CA CYS A 161 -8.33 -17.13 10.42
C CYS A 161 -9.53 -17.73 9.67
N PRO A 162 -9.37 -18.86 8.95
CA PRO A 162 -10.49 -19.51 8.29
C PRO A 162 -11.48 -20.00 9.35
N ARG A 163 -12.55 -19.23 9.56
CA ARG A 163 -13.75 -19.57 10.35
C ARG A 163 -13.46 -20.38 11.61
N ILE A 164 -13.25 -19.70 12.74
CA ILE A 164 -13.68 -20.28 14.02
C ILE A 164 -15.19 -20.46 13.91
N LEU A 165 -15.63 -21.69 13.63
CA LEU A 165 -17.02 -22.11 13.80
C LEU A 165 -17.31 -22.03 15.30
N TYR A 166 -17.92 -20.93 15.75
CA TYR A 166 -18.49 -20.88 17.09
C TYR A 166 -19.72 -21.79 17.09
N TRP A 167 -19.56 -23.04 17.54
CA TRP A 167 -20.69 -23.87 17.98
C TRP A 167 -20.93 -23.55 19.46
N THR A 168 -21.98 -22.80 19.77
CA THR A 168 -22.48 -22.75 21.15
C THR A 168 -23.56 -23.81 21.29
N SER A 169 -23.27 -24.87 22.04
CA SER A 169 -24.30 -25.78 22.55
C SER A 169 -25.13 -25.02 23.57
N THR A 170 -26.36 -24.66 23.24
CA THR A 170 -27.35 -24.39 24.27
C THR A 170 -27.98 -25.72 24.62
N ASN A 171 -27.60 -26.28 25.77
CA ASN A 171 -28.41 -27.30 26.42
C ASN A 171 -28.93 -26.78 27.77
N PRO A 172 -30.10 -26.11 27.78
CA PRO A 172 -30.78 -25.74 29.01
C PRO A 172 -31.60 -26.93 29.50
N LYS A 173 -30.94 -27.99 29.97
CA LYS A 173 -31.61 -29.10 30.69
C LYS A 173 -30.72 -29.64 31.80
N LEU A 174 -30.54 -28.85 32.85
CA LEU A 174 -30.33 -29.37 34.20
C LEU A 174 -31.23 -28.55 35.13
N LEU A 175 -32.38 -29.14 35.43
CA LEU A 175 -33.19 -28.92 36.62
C LEU A 175 -32.45 -29.48 37.84
#